data_AF-A0A2N3J686-F1
#
_entry.id   AF-A0A2N3J686-F1
#
_cell.length_a   1.000
_cell.length_b   1.000
_cell.length_c   1.000
_cell.angle_alpha   90.00
_cell.angle_beta   90.00
_cell.angle_gamma   90.00
#
_symmetry.space_group_name_H-M   'P 1'
#
loop_
_entity.id
_entity.type
_entity.pdbx_description
1 polymer ?
#
loop_
_entity_poly.entity_id
_entity_poly.type
_entity_poly.pdbx_seq_one_letter_code
_entity_poly.pdbx_strand_id
1 'polypeptide(L)' 'MKKADAINYFGSAAELAKKLNISEAAISQWGETIPKGRAYQIEVLTGGKLKADPITPTPDNNAQ' A
#
# COMPACT_ATOMS: atom_id res chain seq x y z
N MET A 1 -4.32 -0.78 -1.70
CA MET A 1 -4.48 -0.83 -0.25
C MET A 1 -4.36 0.58 0.29
N LYS A 2 -5.07 0.91 1.36
CA LYS A 2 -4.87 2.20 2.04
C LYS A 2 -3.60 2.19 2.87
N LYS A 3 -2.97 3.36 2.98
CA LYS A 3 -1.80 3.56 3.85
C LYS A 3 -2.11 3.27 5.31
N ALA A 4 -3.28 3.69 5.77
CA ALA A 4 -3.71 3.49 7.16
C ALA A 4 -3.79 1.99 7.53
N ASP A 5 -4.35 1.14 6.68
CA ASP A 5 -4.43 -0.31 6.91
C ASP A 5 -3.05 -0.95 7.05
N ALA A 6 -2.10 -0.55 6.20
CA ALA A 6 -0.72 -1.03 6.31
C ALA A 6 -0.10 -0.60 7.65
N ILE A 7 -0.19 0.70 7.98
CA ILE A 7 0.36 1.23 9.23
C ILE A 7 -0.26 0.52 10.43
N ASN A 8 -1.57 0.29 10.44
CA ASN A 8 -2.27 -0.40 11.52
C ASN A 8 -1.83 -1.87 11.64
N TYR A 9 -1.60 -2.56 10.52
CA TYR A 9 -1.13 -3.95 10.52
C TYR A 9 0.30 -4.10 11.07
N PHE A 10 1.21 -3.21 10.67
CA PHE A 10 2.59 -3.21 11.17
C PHE A 10 2.73 -2.49 12.53
N GLY A 11 1.66 -1.87 13.02
CA GLY A 11 1.61 -1.08 14.25
C GLY A 11 2.03 0.37 14.08
N SER A 12 2.99 0.69 13.22
CA SER A 12 3.46 2.07 13.00
C SER A 12 4.09 2.28 11.63
N ALA A 13 4.11 3.54 11.16
CA ALA A 13 4.78 3.92 9.92
C ALA A 13 6.28 3.58 9.97
N ALA A 14 6.93 3.79 11.12
CA ALA A 14 8.33 3.42 11.36
C ALA A 14 8.61 1.93 11.08
N GLU A 15 7.76 1.05 11.62
CA GLU A 15 7.91 -0.40 11.47
C GLU A 15 7.68 -0.83 10.01
N LEU A 16 6.67 -0.27 9.36
CA LEU A 16 6.44 -0.46 7.93
C LEU A 16 7.64 -0.01 7.08
N ALA A 17 8.26 1.13 7.42
CA ALA A 17 9.45 1.66 6.75
C ALA A 17 10.64 0.71 6.90
N LYS A 18 10.89 0.22 8.11
CA LYS A 18 11.94 -0.76 8.39
C LYS A 18 11.74 -2.05 7.58
N LYS A 19 10.50 -2.56 7.52
CA LYS A 19 10.16 -3.78 6.76
C LYS A 19 10.39 -3.63 5.27
N LEU A 20 10.12 -2.44 4.73
CA LEU A 20 10.33 -2.10 3.33
C LEU A 20 11.74 -1.58 3.02
N ASN A 21 12.58 -1.45 4.03
CA ASN A 21 13.92 -0.86 3.95
C ASN A 21 13.91 0.54 3.31
N ILE A 22 12.95 1.37 3.69
CA ILE A 22 12.81 2.76 3.24
C ILE A 22 12.74 3.71 4.44
N SER A 23 12.90 5.00 4.18
CA SER A 23 12.71 6.03 5.19
C SER A 23 11.23 6.25 5.49
N GLU A 24 10.91 6.60 6.74
CA GLU A 24 9.54 6.95 7.16
C GLU A 24 8.97 8.13 6.35
N ALA A 25 9.82 9.07 5.94
CA ALA A 25 9.47 10.15 5.03
C ALA A 25 8.84 9.65 3.72
N ALA A 26 9.31 8.53 3.16
CA ALA A 26 8.74 7.96 1.95
C ALA A 26 7.29 7.47 2.17
N ILE A 27 6.97 6.97 3.37
CA ILE A 27 5.60 6.57 3.74
C ILE A 27 4.72 7.80 3.94
N SER A 28 5.27 8.87 4.52
CA SER A 28 4.57 10.15 4.63
C SER A 28 4.24 10.74 3.26
N GLN A 29 5.12 10.56 2.26
CA GLN A 29 4.87 10.96 0.88
C GLN A 29 3.83 10.11 0.15
N TRP A 30 3.49 8.91 0.65
CA TRP A 30 2.36 8.20 0.10
C TRP A 30 1.07 8.94 0.46
N GLY A 31 0.22 9.11 -0.55
CA GLY A 31 -1.12 9.63 -0.38
C GLY A 31 -2.02 8.68 0.41
N GLU A 32 -3.33 8.78 0.20
CA GLU A 32 -4.29 7.92 0.89
C GLU A 32 -4.09 6.43 0.54
N THR A 33 -3.64 6.18 -0.69
CA THR A 33 -3.40 4.84 -1.24
C THR A 33 -1.91 4.59 -1.43
N ILE A 34 -1.45 3.39 -1.05
CA ILE A 34 -0.05 2.99 -1.24
C ILE A 34 0.21 2.72 -2.73
N PRO A 35 1.33 3.21 -3.30
CA PRO A 35 1.70 2.93 -4.68
C PRO A 35 1.84 1.43 -4.94
N LYS A 36 1.38 0.96 -6.10
CA LYS A 36 1.26 -0.47 -6.47
C LYS A 36 2.50 -1.30 -6.15
N GLY A 37 3.69 -0.80 -6.50
CA GLY A 37 4.95 -1.51 -6.25
C GLY A 37 5.22 -1.75 -4.76
N ARG A 38 4.87 -0.78 -3.91
CA ARG A 38 5.01 -0.91 -2.45
C ARG A 38 3.90 -1.75 -1.85
N ALA A 39 2.68 -1.62 -2.38
CA ALA A 39 1.56 -2.45 -1.96
C ALA A 39 1.84 -3.94 -2.18
N TYR A 40 2.43 -4.31 -3.31
CA TYR A 40 2.86 -5.68 -3.58
C TYR A 40 3.97 -6.16 -2.62
N GLN A 41 4.97 -5.31 -2.34
CA GLN A 41 6.00 -5.66 -1.36
C GLN A 41 5.39 -5.93 0.02
N ILE A 42 4.41 -5.11 0.42
CA ILE A 42 3.67 -5.31 1.68
C ILE A 42 2.87 -6.62 1.64
N GLU A 43 2.18 -6.93 0.55
CA GLU A 43 1.45 -8.19 0.39
C GLU A 43 2.37 -9.40 0.61
N VAL A 44 3.55 -9.39 -0.02
CA VAL A 44 4.55 -10.45 0.17
C VAL A 44 5.06 -10.51 1.61
N LEU A 45 5.38 -9.35 2.21
CA LEU A 45 5.84 -9.26 3.61
C LEU A 45 4.81 -9.74 4.63
N THR A 46 3.52 -9.57 4.31
CA THR A 46 2.41 -10.00 5.17
C THR A 46 1.90 -11.40 4.85
N GLY A 47 2.48 -12.08 3.85
CA GLY A 47 2.03 -13.40 3.41
C GLY A 47 0.61 -13.41 2.84
N GLY A 48 0.20 -12.31 2.18
CA GLY A 48 -1.12 -12.17 1.57
C GLY A 48 -2.22 -11.71 2.52
N LYS A 49 -1.90 -11.31 3.77
CA LYS A 49 -2.90 -10.77 4.70
C LYS A 49 -3.38 -9.38 4.33
N LEU A 50 -2.48 -8.53 3.83
CA LEU A 50 -2.83 -7.25 3.24
C LEU A 50 -2.72 -7.36 1.73
N LYS A 51 -3.85 -7.34 1.03
CA LYS A 51 -3.87 -7.37 -0.42
C LYS A 51 -3.67 -5.99 -1.00
N ALA A 52 -2.78 -5.88 -1.99
CA ALA A 52 -2.75 -4.68 -2.82
C ALA A 52 -4.14 -4.53 -3.46
N ASP A 53 -4.68 -3.30 -3.52
CA ASP A 53 -5.99 -3.13 -4.16
C ASP A 53 -5.78 -3.54 -5.62
N PRO A 54 -6.52 -4.52 -6.15
CA PRO A 54 -6.53 -4.73 -7.57
C PRO A 54 -7.02 -3.41 -8.16
N ILE A 55 -6.39 -2.96 -9.25
CA ILE A 55 -7.04 -1.98 -10.09
C ILE A 55 -8.44 -2.56 -10.36
N THR A 56 -9.49 -1.92 -9.85
CA THR A 56 -10.73 -1.97 -10.57
C THR A 56 -10.39 -1.15 -11.80
N PRO A 57 -10.28 -1.73 -13.02
CA PRO A 57 -10.54 -0.90 -14.17
C PRO A 57 -11.96 -0.41 -13.92
N THR A 58 -12.11 0.83 -13.47
CA THR A 58 -13.36 1.55 -13.70
C THR A 58 -13.68 1.29 -15.16
N PRO A 59 -14.83 0.66 -15.50
CA PRO A 59 -15.24 0.63 -16.89
C PRO A 59 -15.23 2.09 -17.33
N ASP A 60 -14.33 2.37 -18.26
CA ASP A 60 -14.32 3.62 -19.01
C ASP A 60 -15.69 3.70 -19.67
N ASN A 61 -16.62 4.43 -19.04
CA ASN A 61 -17.93 4.74 -19.60
C ASN A 61 -17.75 5.89 -20.61
N ASN A 62 -16.91 5.67 -21.61
CA ASN A 62 -16.79 6.52 -22.80
C ASN A 62 -17.21 5.76 -24.07
N ALA A 63 -18.18 4.87 -23.92
CA ALA A 63 -18.99 4.37 -25.02
C ALA A 63 -20.45 4.83 -24.83
N GLN A 64 -20.74 6.07 -25.22
CA GLN A 64 -22.00 6.41 -25.90
C GLN A 64 -21.90 7.75 -26.63
#